data_AF-A0A1L5FBS0-F1
#
_entry.id   AF-A0A1L5FBS0-F1
#
_cell.length_a   1.000
_cell.length_b   1.000
_cell.length_c   1.000
_cell.angle_alpha   90.00
_cell.angle_beta   90.00
_cell.angle_gamma   90.00
#
_symmetry.space_group_name_H-M   'P 1'
#
loop_
_entity.id
_entity.type
_entity.pdbx_description
1 polymer ?
#
loop_
_entity_poly.entity_id
_entity_poly.type
_entity_poly.pdbx_seq_one_letter_code
_entity_poly.pdbx_strand_id
1 'polypeptide(L)'
;MFKNMRKKLGFTQDQMARKLGISQGTLSKLENNSVYKINIIKIAFIRKVCDIFLLCPIILFLYFYNGQPFCPFYSLENKCTYCNCKNCYKTKK
;
A
#
# COMPACT_ATOMS: atom_id res chain seq x y z
N MET A 1 -3.62 -6.01 -3.16
CA MET A 1 -2.27 -5.65 -2.66
C MET A 1 -2.13 -5.95 -1.15
N PHE A 2 -2.92 -5.29 -0.30
CA PHE A 2 -2.82 -5.36 1.17
C PHE A 2 -2.86 -6.76 1.77
N LYS A 3 -3.78 -7.62 1.31
CA LYS A 3 -3.92 -9.01 1.80
C LYS A 3 -2.62 -9.81 1.70
N ASN A 4 -1.92 -9.68 0.57
CA ASN A 4 -0.66 -10.40 0.33
C ASN A 4 0.45 -9.86 1.24
N MET A 5 0.54 -8.54 1.40
CA MET A 5 1.51 -7.91 2.29
C MET A 5 1.29 -8.31 3.75
N ARG A 6 0.03 -8.28 4.22
CA ARG A 6 -0.33 -8.74 5.57
C ARG A 6 0.08 -10.18 5.81
N LYS A 7 -0.25 -11.09 4.87
CA LYS A 7 0.13 -12.51 4.98
C LYS A 7 1.65 -12.71 5.03
N LYS A 8 2.42 -11.95 4.24
CA LYS A 8 3.90 -11.98 4.29
C LYS A 8 4.47 -11.56 5.66
N LEU A 9 3.77 -10.67 6.36
CA LEU A 9 4.14 -10.24 7.71
C LEU A 9 3.58 -11.15 8.82
N GLY A 10 2.85 -12.23 8.47
CA GLY A 10 2.32 -13.18 9.44
C GLY A 10 1.16 -12.67 10.30
N PHE A 11 0.53 -11.55 9.95
CA PHE A 11 -0.54 -10.96 10.77
C PHE A 11 -1.94 -11.48 10.40
N THR A 12 -2.78 -11.67 11.43
CA THR A 12 -4.22 -11.76 11.23
C THR A 12 -4.78 -10.42 10.76
N GLN A 13 -5.97 -10.46 10.17
CA GLN A 13 -6.63 -9.24 9.68
C GLN A 13 -6.90 -8.25 10.82
N ASP A 14 -7.34 -8.76 11.97
CA ASP A 14 -7.61 -7.96 13.16
C ASP A 14 -6.33 -7.31 13.74
N GLN A 15 -5.22 -8.06 13.83
CA GLN A 15 -3.92 -7.52 14.24
C GLN A 15 -3.43 -6.40 13.31
N MET A 16 -3.56 -6.61 12.00
CA MET A 16 -3.14 -5.61 11.01
C MET A 16 -4.03 -4.35 11.07
N ALA A 17 -5.34 -4.52 11.23
CA ALA A 17 -6.27 -3.41 11.36
C ALA A 17 -5.93 -2.52 12.58
N ARG A 18 -5.62 -3.15 13.73
CA ARG A 18 -5.13 -2.44 14.92
C ARG A 18 -3.85 -1.66 14.65
N LYS A 19 -2.85 -2.26 13.99
CA LYS A 19 -1.60 -1.56 13.62
C LYS A 19 -1.85 -0.36 12.71
N LEU A 20 -2.76 -0.51 11.74
CA LEU A 20 -3.14 0.55 10.82
C LEU A 20 -4.06 1.61 11.47
N GLY A 21 -4.63 1.34 12.65
CA GLY A 21 -5.57 2.23 13.33
C GLY A 21 -6.92 2.33 12.60
N ILE A 22 -7.36 1.23 11.99
CA ILE A 22 -8.67 1.12 11.33
C ILE A 22 -9.44 -0.09 11.89
N SER A 23 -10.74 -0.18 11.61
CA SER A 23 -11.52 -1.36 11.99
C SER A 23 -11.14 -2.59 11.13
N GLN A 24 -11.32 -3.79 11.68
CA GLN A 24 -11.13 -5.04 10.92
C GLN A 24 -12.04 -5.10 9.67
N GLY A 25 -13.27 -4.61 9.79
CA GLY A 25 -14.21 -4.51 8.67
C GLY A 25 -13.71 -3.56 7.56
N THR A 26 -13.10 -2.43 7.94
CA THR A 26 -12.46 -1.50 6.99
C THR A 26 -11.31 -2.19 6.25
N LEU A 27 -10.45 -2.93 6.97
CA LEU A 27 -9.38 -3.69 6.33
C LEU A 27 -9.93 -4.79 5.42
N SER A 28 -11.03 -5.45 5.78
CA SER A 28 -11.70 -6.45 4.94
C SER A 28 -12.16 -5.88 3.62
N LYS A 29 -12.81 -4.72 3.67
CA LYS A 29 -13.22 -4.05 2.45
C LYS A 29 -12.02 -3.60 1.63
N LEU A 30 -10.94 -3.11 2.25
CA LEU A 30 -9.70 -2.75 1.55
C LEU A 30 -9.00 -3.95 0.89
N GLU A 31 -9.04 -5.11 1.53
CA GLU A 31 -8.39 -6.33 1.02
C GLU A 31 -9.17 -6.98 -0.12
N ASN A 32 -10.50 -6.84 -0.11
CA ASN A 32 -11.40 -7.49 -1.08
C ASN A 32 -11.89 -6.54 -2.19
N ASN A 33 -11.99 -5.24 -1.91
CA ASN A 33 -12.41 -4.21 -2.87
C ASN A 33 -11.30 -3.15 -3.02
N SER A 34 -10.81 -2.97 -4.24
CA SER A 34 -9.74 -2.01 -4.58
C SER A 34 -10.18 -0.54 -4.50
N VAL A 35 -11.48 -0.27 -4.46
CA VAL A 35 -12.03 1.08 -4.62
C VAL A 35 -12.90 1.44 -3.42
N TYR A 36 -12.27 1.82 -2.31
CA TYR A 36 -13.00 2.66 -1.35
C TYR A 36 -12.94 4.09 -1.86
N LYS A 37 -14.11 4.63 -2.22
CA LYS A 37 -14.32 6.05 -2.53
C LYS A 37 -13.58 6.90 -1.49
N ILE A 38 -12.90 7.92 -1.99
CA ILE A 38 -11.76 8.70 -1.46
C ILE A 38 -11.88 9.25 -0.01
N ASN A 39 -12.97 9.02 0.73
CA ASN A 39 -13.17 9.55 2.07
C ASN A 39 -12.41 8.81 3.20
N ILE A 40 -11.87 7.60 2.97
CA ILE A 40 -11.13 6.85 4.01
C ILE A 40 -9.62 7.15 3.99
N ILE A 41 -9.06 7.55 2.86
CA ILE A 41 -7.61 7.64 2.67
C ILE A 41 -7.11 8.99 3.19
N LYS A 42 -7.03 9.11 4.51
CA LYS A 42 -6.35 10.24 5.16
C LYS A 42 -4.85 10.12 4.95
N ILE A 43 -4.14 11.24 4.87
CA ILE A 43 -2.66 11.28 4.79
C ILE A 43 -2.02 10.47 5.92
N ALA A 44 -2.60 10.51 7.13
CA ALA A 44 -2.12 9.73 8.27
C ALA A 44 -2.17 8.21 8.03
N PHE A 45 -3.18 7.72 7.31
CA PHE A 45 -3.29 6.30 6.94
C PHE A 45 -2.23 5.93 5.90
N ILE A 46 -2.05 6.77 4.86
CA ILE A 46 -1.01 6.59 3.84
C ILE A 46 0.36 6.45 4.52
N ARG A 47 0.70 7.36 5.45
CA ARG A 47 1.97 7.32 6.18
C ARG A 47 2.16 5.99 6.93
N LYS A 48 1.19 5.57 7.74
CA LYS A 48 1.26 4.29 8.47
C LYS A 48 1.45 3.08 7.54
N VAL A 49 0.76 3.06 6.41
CA VAL A 49 0.91 1.98 5.42
C VAL A 49 2.32 1.99 4.82
N CYS A 50 2.85 3.17 4.47
CA CYS A 50 4.21 3.29 3.96
C CYS A 50 5.24 2.78 4.98
N ASP A 51 5.09 3.13 6.25
CA ASP A 51 6.00 2.72 7.31
C ASP A 51 5.95 1.21 7.58
N ILE A 52 4.73 0.64 7.72
CA ILE A 52 4.54 -0.78 8.08
C ILE A 52 4.95 -1.71 6.92
N PHE A 53 4.60 -1.34 5.70
CA PHE A 53 4.82 -2.19 4.53
C PHE A 53 6.05 -1.80 3.71
N LEU A 54 6.83 -0.80 4.18
CA LEU A 54 7.98 -0.25 3.48
C LEU A 54 7.64 0.14 2.03
N LEU A 55 6.52 0.84 1.86
CA LEU A 55 6.00 1.25 0.56
C LEU A 55 6.34 2.68 0.21
N CYS A 56 6.53 2.91 -1.09
CA CYS A 56 6.61 4.26 -1.64
C CYS A 56 5.23 4.94 -1.54
N PRO A 57 5.12 6.14 -0.96
CA PRO A 57 3.85 6.87 -0.86
C PRO A 57 3.25 7.20 -2.22
N ILE A 58 4.09 7.40 -3.25
CA ILE A 58 3.63 7.66 -4.62
C ILE A 58 2.93 6.42 -5.21
N ILE A 59 3.50 5.22 -5.02
CA ILE A 59 2.86 3.97 -5.47
C ILE A 59 1.52 3.80 -4.77
N LEU A 60 1.49 4.05 -3.45
CA LEU A 60 0.28 3.88 -2.66
C LEU A 60 -0.81 4.86 -3.09
N PHE A 61 -0.44 6.12 -3.36
CA PHE A 61 -1.35 7.11 -3.92
C PHE A 61 -1.91 6.66 -5.28
N LEU A 62 -1.05 6.24 -6.20
CA LEU A 62 -1.46 5.77 -7.53
C LEU A 62 -2.39 4.56 -7.43
N TYR A 63 -2.08 3.59 -6.56
CA TYR A 63 -2.95 2.44 -6.30
C TYR A 63 -4.39 2.86 -5.97
N PHE A 64 -4.55 3.90 -5.15
CA PHE A 64 -5.88 4.42 -4.79
C PHE A 64 -6.50 5.31 -5.87
N TYR A 65 -5.68 6.00 -6.67
CA TYR A 65 -6.14 6.93 -7.69
C TYR A 65 -6.62 6.23 -8.98
N ASN A 66 -5.84 5.26 -9.48
CA ASN A 66 -6.08 4.61 -10.78
C ASN A 66 -6.11 3.08 -10.74
N GLY A 67 -5.98 2.46 -9.56
CA GLY A 67 -5.99 1.01 -9.39
C GLY A 67 -4.72 0.30 -9.89
N GLN A 68 -3.72 1.02 -10.38
CA GLN A 68 -2.49 0.48 -10.96
C GLN A 68 -1.26 0.93 -10.14
N PRO A 69 -0.61 0.03 -9.38
CA PRO A 69 0.58 0.37 -8.62
C PRO A 69 1.83 0.38 -9.52
N PHE A 70 1.96 1.41 -10.37
CA PHE A 70 3.15 1.68 -11.17
C PHE A 70 3.95 2.84 -10.56
N CYS A 71 5.27 2.73 -10.49
CA CYS A 71 6.12 3.85 -10.08
C CYS A 71 6.62 4.60 -11.33
N PRO A 72 6.19 5.86 -11.58
CA PRO A 72 6.68 6.63 -12.72
C PRO A 72 8.14 7.06 -12.58
N PHE A 73 8.73 6.88 -11.38
CA PHE A 73 10.11 7.23 -11.04
C PHE A 73 11.04 6.01 -10.97
N TYR A 74 10.61 4.86 -11.49
CA TYR A 74 11.45 3.67 -11.58
C TYR A 74 12.45 3.81 -12.72
N SER A 75 13.74 3.92 -12.40
CA SER A 75 14.82 3.83 -13.38
C SER A 75 15.17 2.37 -13.68
N LEU A 76 15.81 2.10 -14.82
CA LEU A 76 16.25 0.75 -15.25
C LEU A 76 17.16 0.05 -14.21
N GLU A 77 17.73 0.78 -13.26
CA GLU A 77 18.66 0.29 -12.22
C GLU A 77 17.97 -0.25 -10.95
N ASN A 78 16.65 -0.44 -10.95
CA ASN A 78 15.88 -0.96 -9.81
C ASN A 78 15.93 -0.09 -8.53
N LYS A 79 16.24 1.20 -8.67
CA LYS A 79 16.13 2.21 -7.61
C LYS A 79 15.16 3.30 -8.01
N CYS A 80 14.19 3.58 -7.13
CA CYS A 80 13.33 4.74 -7.26
C CYS A 80 14.13 6.01 -6.94
N THR A 81 14.18 6.96 -7.86
CA THR A 81 14.88 8.25 -7.67
C THR A 81 14.28 9.10 -6.55
N TYR A 82 13.03 8.84 -6.17
CA TYR A 82 12.32 9.58 -5.12
C TYR A 82 12.43 8.97 -3.72
N CYS A 83 12.28 7.64 -3.59
CA CYS A 83 12.23 6.98 -2.26
C CYS A 83 13.48 6.17 -1.90
N ASN A 84 14.44 6.02 -2.82
CA ASN A 84 15.70 5.28 -2.65
C ASN A 84 15.54 3.80 -2.17
N CYS A 85 14.33 3.24 -2.18
CA CYS A 85 14.07 1.85 -1.81
C CYS A 85 14.54 0.88 -2.90
N LYS A 86 15.27 -0.18 -2.51
CA LYS A 86 15.84 -1.20 -3.41
C LYS A 86 14.82 -2.14 -4.08
N ASN A 87 13.52 -1.99 -3.85
CA ASN A 87 12.46 -2.88 -4.39
C ASN A 87 11.16 -2.10 -4.66
N CYS A 88 11.25 -0.95 -5.35
CA CYS A 88 10.07 -0.21 -5.79
C CYS A 88 9.32 -1.07 -6.84
N TYR A 89 8.17 -1.64 -6.47
CA TYR A 89 7.50 -2.72 -7.18
C TYR A 89 7.36 -2.49 -8.70
N LYS A 90 7.73 -3.51 -9.50
CA LYS A 90 7.26 -3.70 -10.87
C LYS A 90 5.91 -4.42 -10.83
N THR A 91 4.84 -3.81 -11.29
CA THR A 91 3.74 -4.58 -11.88
C THR A 91 4.16 -4.93 -13.30
N LYS A 92 4.66 -6.16 -13.51
CA LYS A 92 4.66 -6.74 -14.85
C LYS A 92 3.19 -7.02 -15.23
N LYS A 93 2.88 -6.69 -16.49
CA LYS A 93 1.63 -6.95 -17.21
C LYS A 93 1.05 -8.33 -16.92
#